data_AF-A0A1V5YVG2-F1
#
_entry.id   AF-A0A1V5YVG2-F1
#
_cell.length_a   1.000
_cell.length_b   1.000
_cell.length_c   1.000
_cell.angle_alpha   90.00
_cell.angle_beta   90.00
_cell.angle_gamma   90.00
#
_symmetry.space_group_name_H-M   'P 1'
#
loop_
_entity.id
_entity.type
_entity.pdbx_description
1 polymer ?
#
loop_
_entity_poly.entity_id
_entity_poly.type
_entity_poly.pdbx_seq_one_letter_code
_entity_poly.pdbx_strand_id
1 'polypeptide(L)'
;MKTRKIPKRTLLFITVLLTVPGAIPVALILPGIHIFGGSGRFRMHTMEPGEIMPEPDTEMNGSMPPSPLPPVGLQLLDIVTAQVRPEEATERTFSPKNFLAWLASGKDTERINALLRERRPHAGVGSSWLLRKGDYDFSLAAWTTLLYLFGDQPERLYPETKAHLLDVLLTESGGKPKTTVPGTCRLITETENHILLAESSRYLKNQWLHLNGTEAEQADPRWDNARNGLESWLLGFLEAVLTEGIYEFNSRPYSGYTIHALLNLEGFAASPAVRQKARLILDRQNLTYALGSLQLRRFPPFRRQYRRADTQELDSDPHTAFFYAWTGVEPDDPRVIPWARNYSDWSLIASLLPYRLPEALRQWALEKKEPYFVRFSHGASGCPEIYSAGPGWLLTAGGFNRGLRSLVVAMPITLMLEDGQRYLDGCIHLNGAGKRRSWNATGVYTDFACIRGTAHVPEGWTPEAAAGGWRIFRAPITQPLVIALYENQDQVCLLALFHEADLSADALLARIQEANPEEAALSGRFARPGGTTLEYDLDAKAGCWVMKEENGTPFDRNCDRWEQIGGTAPHLSFRR
;
A
#
# COMPACT_ATOMS: atom_id res chain seq x y z
N MET A 1 -24.07 43.50 29.17
CA MET A 1 -23.68 42.07 29.07
C MET A 1 -24.86 41.19 29.50
N LYS A 2 -25.49 40.48 28.56
CA LYS A 2 -26.57 39.52 28.85
C LYS A 2 -25.96 38.19 29.31
N THR A 3 -26.29 37.74 30.51
CA THR A 3 -25.93 36.43 31.04
C THR A 3 -26.71 35.34 30.30
N ARG A 4 -26.01 34.50 29.53
CA ARG A 4 -26.62 33.32 28.89
C ARG A 4 -26.92 32.27 29.96
N LYS A 5 -28.21 32.05 30.23
CA LYS A 5 -28.68 30.91 31.03
C LYS A 5 -28.39 29.61 30.27
N ILE A 6 -27.63 28.72 30.89
CA ILE A 6 -27.41 27.36 30.41
C ILE A 6 -28.76 26.62 30.42
N PRO A 7 -29.16 25.91 29.34
CA PRO A 7 -30.45 25.22 29.31
C PRO A 7 -30.53 24.13 30.39
N LYS A 8 -31.68 24.01 31.07
CA LYS A 8 -31.90 23.02 32.15
C LYS A 8 -31.63 21.57 31.73
N ARG A 9 -31.68 21.25 30.43
CA ARG A 9 -31.32 19.93 29.87
C ARG A 9 -29.81 19.64 29.91
N THR A 10 -28.97 20.66 29.78
CA THR A 10 -27.50 20.53 29.86
C THR A 10 -27.04 20.33 31.30
N LEU A 11 -27.73 20.96 32.27
CA LEU A 11 -27.45 20.76 33.69
C LEU A 11 -27.86 19.36 34.15
N LEU A 12 -29.00 18.83 33.68
CA LEU A 12 -29.45 17.46 33.99
C LEU A 12 -28.51 16.40 33.42
N PHE A 13 -27.93 16.63 32.23
CA PHE A 13 -26.95 15.72 31.62
C PHE A 13 -25.63 15.67 32.40
N ILE A 14 -25.17 16.81 32.93
CA ILE A 14 -23.96 16.90 33.76
C ILE A 14 -24.18 16.28 35.15
N THR A 15 -25.37 16.43 35.74
CA THR A 15 -25.69 15.84 37.05
C THR A 15 -25.85 14.31 36.99
N VAL A 16 -26.38 13.75 35.90
CA VAL A 16 -26.45 12.28 35.71
C VAL A 16 -25.07 11.67 35.44
N LEU A 17 -24.13 12.44 34.87
CA LEU A 17 -22.74 12.03 34.63
C LEU A 17 -21.88 11.95 35.91
N LEU A 18 -22.29 12.61 37.01
CA LEU A 18 -21.51 12.67 38.26
C LEU A 18 -21.96 11.67 39.33
N THR A 19 -23.08 10.96 39.15
CA THR A 19 -23.69 10.12 40.21
C THR A 19 -23.62 8.62 39.98
N VAL A 20 -23.05 8.15 38.86
CA VAL A 20 -22.88 6.70 38.58
C VAL A 20 -21.39 6.34 38.52
N PRO A 21 -20.79 5.81 39.60
CA PRO A 21 -19.44 5.28 39.55
C PRO A 21 -19.45 4.02 38.66
N GLY A 22 -18.80 4.10 37.49
CA GLY A 22 -18.56 2.94 36.63
C GLY A 22 -19.08 3.03 35.18
N ALA A 23 -19.96 3.98 34.84
CA ALA A 23 -20.50 4.11 33.48
C ALA A 23 -19.68 5.02 32.54
N ILE A 24 -18.78 5.84 33.10
CA ILE A 24 -18.00 6.87 32.38
C ILE A 24 -16.97 6.29 31.38
N PRO A 25 -16.30 5.14 31.62
CA PRO A 25 -15.38 4.60 30.61
C PRO A 25 -16.15 4.11 29.38
N VAL A 26 -17.26 3.39 29.57
CA VAL A 26 -17.92 2.65 28.47
C VAL A 26 -18.61 3.58 27.47
N ALA A 27 -19.24 4.66 27.94
CA ALA A 27 -19.97 5.59 27.08
C ALA A 27 -19.07 6.52 26.24
N LEU A 28 -17.83 6.76 26.67
CA LEU A 28 -16.81 7.47 25.88
C LEU A 28 -15.97 6.53 25.00
N ILE A 29 -15.87 5.25 25.38
CA ILE A 29 -15.23 4.20 24.59
C ILE A 29 -16.09 3.81 23.38
N LEU A 30 -17.43 3.81 23.48
CA LEU A 30 -18.33 3.40 22.39
C LEU A 30 -18.24 4.29 21.12
N PRO A 31 -18.21 5.63 21.19
CA PRO A 31 -17.94 6.47 20.02
C PRO A 31 -16.53 6.29 19.46
N GLY A 32 -15.55 5.97 20.32
CA GLY A 32 -14.20 5.58 19.89
C GLY A 32 -14.21 4.27 19.10
N ILE A 33 -14.93 3.25 19.58
CA ILE A 33 -15.15 1.99 18.85
C ILE A 33 -15.85 2.25 17.50
N HIS A 34 -16.71 3.27 17.40
CA HIS A 34 -17.33 3.68 16.14
C HIS A 34 -16.38 4.38 15.15
N ILE A 35 -15.25 4.95 15.62
CA ILE A 35 -14.22 5.58 14.80
C ILE A 35 -13.08 4.59 14.45
N PHE A 36 -12.80 3.62 15.33
CA PHE A 36 -11.70 2.64 15.19
C PHE A 36 -12.12 1.25 14.70
N GLY A 37 -13.42 0.98 14.57
CA GLY A 37 -13.99 -0.35 14.25
C GLY A 37 -13.75 -0.90 12.83
N GLY A 38 -12.67 -0.49 12.16
CA GLY A 38 -12.32 -0.95 10.81
C GLY A 38 -10.83 -0.86 10.44
N SER A 39 -9.91 -0.69 11.40
CA SER A 39 -8.47 -0.55 11.13
C SER A 39 -7.55 -1.49 11.94
N GLY A 40 -8.06 -2.19 12.97
CA GLY A 40 -7.30 -3.17 13.73
C GLY A 40 -7.42 -4.58 13.18
N ARG A 41 -6.33 -5.34 13.20
CA ARG A 41 -6.26 -6.76 12.82
C ARG A 41 -7.11 -7.60 13.79
N PHE A 42 -8.34 -7.95 13.41
CA PHE A 42 -9.24 -8.78 14.23
C PHE A 42 -9.25 -10.21 13.68
N ARG A 43 -8.56 -11.13 14.37
CA ARG A 43 -8.56 -12.60 14.13
C ARG A 43 -8.66 -12.96 12.64
N MET A 44 -7.57 -12.80 11.91
CA MET A 44 -7.46 -13.33 10.56
C MET A 44 -7.10 -14.81 10.65
N HIS A 45 -7.55 -15.59 9.67
CA HIS A 45 -7.15 -16.98 9.51
C HIS A 45 -5.92 -17.05 8.62
N THR A 46 -5.10 -18.08 8.81
CA THR A 46 -4.07 -18.43 7.84
C THR A 46 -4.70 -18.60 6.46
N MET A 47 -4.09 -17.95 5.48
CA MET A 47 -4.46 -18.00 4.08
C MET A 47 -3.43 -18.83 3.33
N GLU A 48 -3.90 -19.67 2.43
CA GLU A 48 -3.02 -20.36 1.48
C GLU A 48 -2.23 -19.32 0.66
N PRO A 49 -0.91 -19.43 0.53
CA PRO A 49 -0.11 -18.44 -0.19
C PRO A 49 -0.48 -18.32 -1.69
N GLY A 50 -0.76 -19.46 -2.33
CA GLY A 50 -0.94 -19.61 -3.77
C GLY A 50 0.36 -19.80 -4.54
N GLU A 51 0.25 -20.29 -5.78
CA GLU A 51 1.40 -20.82 -6.56
C GLU A 51 2.40 -19.75 -7.03
N ILE A 52 1.96 -18.50 -7.19
CA ILE A 52 2.78 -17.40 -7.72
C ILE A 52 3.61 -16.73 -6.60
N MET A 53 3.40 -17.14 -5.34
CA MET A 53 4.06 -16.49 -4.21
C MET A 53 5.59 -16.63 -4.27
N PRO A 54 6.35 -15.57 -3.89
CA PRO A 54 7.80 -15.64 -3.81
C PRO A 54 8.25 -16.73 -2.85
N GLU A 55 9.18 -17.54 -3.30
CA GLU A 55 9.94 -18.43 -2.41
C GLU A 55 10.92 -17.61 -1.56
N PRO A 56 11.20 -18.04 -0.31
CA PRO A 56 12.25 -17.42 0.49
C PRO A 56 13.60 -17.50 -0.19
N ASP A 57 14.29 -16.35 -0.27
CA ASP A 57 15.70 -16.30 -0.65
C ASP A 57 16.55 -16.97 0.44
N THR A 58 17.05 -18.19 0.14
CA THR A 58 17.84 -19.01 1.07
C THR A 58 19.33 -18.67 1.06
N GLU A 59 19.80 -17.82 0.14
CA GLU A 59 21.24 -17.51 -0.03
C GLU A 59 21.72 -16.37 0.89
N MET A 60 20.86 -15.88 1.78
CA MET A 60 21.14 -14.76 2.66
C MET A 60 22.08 -15.12 3.84
N ASN A 61 23.29 -15.57 3.53
CA ASN A 61 24.36 -15.83 4.48
C ASN A 61 25.25 -14.57 4.63
N GLY A 62 24.83 -13.64 5.48
CA GLY A 62 25.67 -12.50 5.88
C GLY A 62 24.98 -11.14 5.78
N SER A 63 25.55 -10.15 6.47
CA SER A 63 25.21 -8.74 6.30
C SER A 63 25.59 -8.30 4.88
N MET A 64 24.64 -7.80 4.09
CA MET A 64 24.99 -7.12 2.85
C MET A 64 25.70 -5.82 3.25
N PRO A 65 26.96 -5.59 2.84
CA PRO A 65 27.59 -4.29 3.08
C PRO A 65 26.74 -3.21 2.40
N PRO A 66 26.64 -1.99 2.98
CA PRO A 66 25.98 -0.89 2.30
C PRO A 66 26.63 -0.68 0.94
N SER A 67 25.89 -0.95 -0.13
CA SER A 67 26.34 -0.65 -1.48
C SER A 67 26.38 0.88 -1.62
N PRO A 68 27.38 1.46 -2.31
CA PRO A 68 27.38 2.88 -2.62
C PRO A 68 26.06 3.26 -3.29
N LEU A 69 25.58 4.48 -3.01
CA LEU A 69 24.35 4.99 -3.59
C LEU A 69 24.46 4.91 -5.12
N PRO A 70 23.47 4.32 -5.82
CA PRO A 70 23.45 4.38 -7.27
C PRO A 70 23.33 5.86 -7.73
N PRO A 71 23.68 6.19 -8.98
CA PRO A 71 23.59 7.57 -9.50
C PRO A 71 22.23 8.24 -9.24
N VAL A 72 21.13 7.50 -9.45
CA VAL A 72 19.76 7.96 -9.12
C VAL A 72 19.60 8.31 -7.64
N GLY A 73 20.24 7.56 -6.73
CA GLY A 73 20.23 7.82 -5.30
C GLY A 73 20.98 9.10 -4.92
N LEU A 74 22.06 9.42 -5.63
CA LEU A 74 22.79 10.68 -5.46
C LEU A 74 21.97 11.87 -5.95
N GLN A 75 21.33 11.76 -7.11
CA GLN A 75 20.43 12.81 -7.63
C GLN A 75 19.24 13.03 -6.70
N LEU A 76 18.62 11.96 -6.18
CA LEU A 76 17.53 12.04 -5.20
C LEU A 76 17.99 12.72 -3.90
N LEU A 77 19.20 12.43 -3.43
CA LEU A 77 19.79 13.09 -2.27
C LEU A 77 19.91 14.60 -2.49
N ASP A 78 20.43 15.02 -3.65
CA ASP A 78 20.53 16.45 -4.01
C ASP A 78 19.14 17.11 -4.10
N ILE A 79 18.15 16.44 -4.68
CA ILE A 79 16.77 16.93 -4.78
C ILE A 79 16.14 17.12 -3.40
N VAL A 80 16.24 16.12 -2.50
CA VAL A 80 15.63 16.17 -1.16
C VAL A 80 16.31 17.23 -0.30
N THR A 81 17.65 17.31 -0.34
CA THR A 81 18.39 18.33 0.43
C THR A 81 18.10 19.75 -0.05
N ALA A 82 17.84 19.95 -1.34
CA ALA A 82 17.45 21.25 -1.88
C ALA A 82 16.01 21.70 -1.49
N GLN A 83 15.12 20.77 -1.13
CA GLN A 83 13.73 21.07 -0.78
C GLN A 83 13.56 21.70 0.60
N VAL A 84 14.34 21.24 1.57
CA VAL A 84 14.32 21.78 2.94
C VAL A 84 15.75 21.98 3.37
N ARG A 85 16.18 23.24 3.40
CA ARG A 85 17.52 23.58 3.87
C ARG A 85 17.58 23.64 5.39
N PRO A 86 18.70 23.25 6.03
CA PRO A 86 18.84 23.30 7.49
C PRO A 86 18.56 24.70 8.08
N GLU A 87 18.89 25.77 7.36
CA GLU A 87 18.68 27.16 7.77
C GLU A 87 17.21 27.62 7.72
N GLU A 88 16.38 26.96 6.92
CA GLU A 88 14.94 27.26 6.76
C GLU A 88 14.05 26.33 7.61
N ALA A 89 14.67 25.42 8.37
CA ALA A 89 13.95 24.43 9.18
C ALA A 89 13.20 25.10 10.35
N THR A 90 11.88 24.97 10.34
CA THR A 90 10.96 25.38 11.42
C THR A 90 10.36 24.15 12.08
N GLU A 91 9.65 24.32 13.21
CA GLU A 91 8.85 23.23 13.77
C GLU A 91 7.80 22.66 12.80
N ARG A 92 7.34 23.46 11.81
CA ARG A 92 6.34 23.02 10.82
C ARG A 92 6.95 22.25 9.65
N THR A 93 8.21 22.49 9.32
CA THR A 93 8.96 21.76 8.26
C THR A 93 9.78 20.60 8.82
N PHE A 94 9.61 20.32 10.11
CA PHE A 94 10.26 19.23 10.82
C PHE A 94 9.79 17.87 10.31
N SER A 95 10.74 17.11 9.74
CA SER A 95 10.60 15.69 9.46
C SER A 95 11.91 14.99 9.84
N PRO A 96 11.88 13.93 10.65
CA PRO A 96 13.04 13.09 10.93
C PRO A 96 13.77 12.59 9.68
N LYS A 97 13.05 12.45 8.57
CA LYS A 97 13.62 12.01 7.29
C LYS A 97 14.49 13.10 6.63
N ASN A 98 14.27 14.37 6.92
CA ASN A 98 15.15 15.45 6.43
C ASN A 98 16.56 15.31 7.01
N PHE A 99 16.67 14.89 8.28
CA PHE A 99 17.97 14.64 8.92
C PHE A 99 18.73 13.48 8.28
N LEU A 100 18.05 12.47 7.75
CA LEU A 100 18.68 11.41 6.96
C LEU A 100 19.36 12.00 5.72
N ALA A 101 18.65 12.85 4.98
CA ALA A 101 19.19 13.53 3.80
C ALA A 101 20.39 14.42 4.16
N TRP A 102 20.25 15.24 5.20
CA TRP A 102 21.32 16.15 5.60
C TRP A 102 22.59 15.42 6.05
N LEU A 103 22.47 14.39 6.89
CA LEU A 103 23.64 13.59 7.31
C LEU A 103 24.23 12.75 6.17
N ALA A 104 23.41 12.24 5.26
CA ALA A 104 23.88 11.53 4.07
C ALA A 104 24.71 12.45 3.17
N SER A 105 24.32 13.72 3.04
CA SER A 105 25.02 14.72 2.23
C SER A 105 26.41 15.09 2.77
N GLY A 106 26.67 14.90 4.06
CA GLY A 106 27.92 15.27 4.72
C GLY A 106 28.18 16.78 4.81
N LYS A 107 27.19 17.63 4.52
CA LYS A 107 27.27 19.09 4.61
C LYS A 107 26.71 19.57 5.95
N ASP A 108 27.19 20.70 6.47
CA ASP A 108 26.67 21.37 7.68
C ASP A 108 26.56 20.49 8.94
N THR A 109 27.47 19.52 9.09
CA THR A 109 27.43 18.50 10.14
C THR A 109 27.25 19.07 11.55
N GLU A 110 27.99 20.12 11.91
CA GLU A 110 27.90 20.75 13.23
C GLU A 110 26.49 21.31 13.50
N ARG A 111 25.91 22.02 12.51
CA ARG A 111 24.57 22.60 12.60
C ARG A 111 23.50 21.52 12.70
N ILE A 112 23.61 20.46 11.92
CA ILE A 112 22.66 19.33 11.94
C ILE A 112 22.66 18.65 13.32
N ASN A 113 23.84 18.43 13.90
CA ASN A 113 23.99 17.86 15.24
C ASN A 113 23.40 18.80 16.32
N ALA A 114 23.61 20.11 16.22
CA ALA A 114 22.95 21.08 17.11
C ALA A 114 21.42 21.02 17.00
N LEU A 115 20.88 21.02 15.77
CA LEU A 115 19.45 20.93 15.51
C LEU A 115 18.84 19.63 16.06
N LEU A 116 19.52 18.49 15.91
CA LEU A 116 19.08 17.19 16.45
C LEU A 116 18.94 17.23 17.99
N ARG A 117 19.91 17.81 18.69
CA ARG A 117 19.92 17.91 20.16
C ARG A 117 18.82 18.81 20.73
N GLU A 118 18.31 19.76 19.95
CA GLU A 118 17.15 20.57 20.33
C GLU A 118 15.84 19.79 20.26
N ARG A 119 15.78 18.68 19.50
CA ARG A 119 14.53 17.97 19.26
C ARG A 119 14.05 17.24 20.52
N ARG A 120 12.73 17.10 20.63
CA ARG A 120 12.04 16.34 21.69
C ARG A 120 10.89 15.53 21.08
N PRO A 121 10.43 14.45 21.73
CA PRO A 121 9.23 13.75 21.31
C PRO A 121 8.02 14.68 21.24
N HIS A 122 7.34 14.74 20.09
CA HIS A 122 6.23 15.67 19.86
C HIS A 122 4.85 15.07 20.20
N ALA A 123 4.80 13.78 20.51
CA ALA A 123 3.61 12.97 20.79
C ALA A 123 4.00 11.61 21.40
N GLY A 124 3.02 10.77 21.71
CA GLY A 124 3.27 9.38 22.14
C GLY A 124 3.24 8.39 20.97
N VAL A 125 3.73 7.17 21.19
CA VAL A 125 3.76 6.06 20.22
C VAL A 125 2.41 5.36 20.04
N GLY A 126 2.01 5.05 18.80
CA GLY A 126 0.72 4.42 18.45
C GLY A 126 -0.37 5.44 18.09
N SER A 127 -1.55 4.96 17.69
CA SER A 127 -2.63 5.75 17.08
C SER A 127 -3.07 7.00 17.85
N SER A 128 -3.23 8.11 17.12
CA SER A 128 -3.91 9.32 17.61
C SER A 128 -5.43 9.11 17.78
N TRP A 129 -6.01 9.68 18.85
CA TRP A 129 -7.45 9.71 19.08
C TRP A 129 -7.87 10.93 19.93
N LEU A 130 -9.18 11.14 20.15
CA LEU A 130 -9.75 12.39 20.70
C LEU A 130 -9.02 12.95 21.95
N LEU A 131 -8.51 12.10 22.83
CA LEU A 131 -7.85 12.52 24.08
C LEU A 131 -6.34 12.24 24.09
N ARG A 132 -5.75 11.84 22.96
CA ARG A 132 -4.35 11.44 22.88
C ARG A 132 -3.74 11.80 21.52
N LYS A 133 -2.66 12.58 21.57
CA LYS A 133 -1.78 12.79 20.43
C LYS A 133 -0.81 11.60 20.29
N GLY A 134 -0.95 10.85 19.22
CA GLY A 134 -0.17 9.65 18.89
C GLY A 134 0.86 9.90 17.78
N ASP A 135 1.17 8.84 17.04
CA ASP A 135 1.90 8.88 15.77
C ASP A 135 3.41 9.17 15.89
N TYR A 136 3.99 9.07 17.09
CA TYR A 136 5.44 9.28 17.25
C TYR A 136 6.29 8.13 16.69
N ASP A 137 5.72 6.94 16.52
CA ASP A 137 6.38 5.78 15.91
C ASP A 137 6.81 6.02 14.44
N PHE A 138 6.12 6.90 13.70
CA PHE A 138 6.60 7.36 12.39
C PHE A 138 7.97 8.07 12.48
N SER A 139 8.23 8.78 13.59
CA SER A 139 9.53 9.40 13.84
C SER A 139 10.57 8.36 14.28
N LEU A 140 10.16 7.39 15.12
CA LEU A 140 11.05 6.34 15.62
C LEU A 140 11.72 5.56 14.49
N ALA A 141 10.97 5.21 13.43
CA ALA A 141 11.53 4.47 12.30
C ALA A 141 12.65 5.24 11.60
N ALA A 142 12.48 6.54 11.36
CA ALA A 142 13.51 7.38 10.75
C ALA A 142 14.72 7.60 11.68
N TRP A 143 14.48 7.80 12.98
CA TRP A 143 15.56 7.87 13.97
C TRP A 143 16.37 6.58 14.06
N THR A 144 15.69 5.44 13.91
CA THR A 144 16.35 4.12 13.86
C THR A 144 17.24 3.99 12.63
N THR A 145 16.76 4.39 11.45
CA THR A 145 17.57 4.44 10.23
C THR A 145 18.80 5.33 10.42
N LEU A 146 18.63 6.50 11.03
CA LEU A 146 19.71 7.45 11.26
C LEU A 146 20.79 6.85 12.19
N LEU A 147 20.35 6.23 13.29
CA LEU A 147 21.23 5.57 14.25
C LEU A 147 22.09 4.51 13.56
N TYR A 148 21.49 3.63 12.75
CA TYR A 148 22.22 2.53 12.14
C TYR A 148 23.07 2.94 10.93
N LEU A 149 22.74 4.02 10.23
CA LEU A 149 23.56 4.53 9.14
C LEU A 149 24.77 5.34 9.64
N PHE A 150 24.62 6.09 10.73
CA PHE A 150 25.60 7.10 11.14
C PHE A 150 26.11 6.96 12.58
N GLY A 151 25.56 6.06 13.40
CA GLY A 151 25.88 5.94 14.83
C GLY A 151 27.33 5.53 15.13
N ASP A 152 27.99 4.90 14.18
CA ASP A 152 29.41 4.51 14.26
C ASP A 152 30.35 5.50 13.54
N GLN A 153 29.81 6.62 13.05
CA GLN A 153 30.55 7.68 12.36
C GLN A 153 30.56 8.95 13.22
N PRO A 154 31.44 9.06 14.24
CA PRO A 154 31.46 10.19 15.17
C PRO A 154 31.72 11.54 14.50
N GLU A 155 32.34 11.54 13.32
CA GLU A 155 32.53 12.72 12.47
C GLU A 155 31.26 13.18 11.76
N ARG A 156 30.23 12.32 11.65
CA ARG A 156 28.91 12.65 11.07
C ARG A 156 27.85 12.84 12.15
N LEU A 157 27.75 11.90 13.08
CA LEU A 157 26.82 11.94 14.22
C LEU A 157 27.63 12.03 15.51
N TYR A 158 27.69 13.23 16.09
CA TYR A 158 28.51 13.49 17.26
C TYR A 158 28.10 12.60 18.44
N PRO A 159 29.05 12.15 19.28
CA PRO A 159 28.76 11.25 20.39
C PRO A 159 27.62 11.73 21.30
N GLU A 160 27.56 13.02 21.61
CA GLU A 160 26.50 13.59 22.44
C GLU A 160 25.15 13.67 21.72
N THR A 161 25.14 13.80 20.39
CA THR A 161 23.91 13.72 19.58
C THR A 161 23.41 12.29 19.51
N LYS A 162 24.30 11.30 19.38
CA LYS A 162 23.96 9.87 19.48
C LYS A 162 23.35 9.53 20.83
N ALA A 163 23.93 10.02 21.92
CA ALA A 163 23.37 9.85 23.26
C ALA A 163 21.95 10.46 23.33
N HIS A 164 21.76 11.70 22.84
CA HIS A 164 20.43 12.32 22.78
C HIS A 164 19.41 11.51 21.96
N LEU A 165 19.84 10.94 20.84
CA LEU A 165 19.01 10.07 20.00
C LEU A 165 18.52 8.84 20.78
N LEU A 166 19.43 8.17 21.49
CA LEU A 166 19.14 6.97 22.29
C LEU A 166 18.31 7.29 23.53
N ASP A 167 18.63 8.36 24.25
CA ASP A 167 18.05 8.64 25.57
C ASP A 167 16.74 9.43 25.50
N VAL A 168 16.57 10.25 24.46
CA VAL A 168 15.43 11.19 24.38
C VAL A 168 14.51 10.86 23.20
N LEU A 169 15.05 10.63 22.01
CA LEU A 169 14.24 10.53 20.78
C LEU A 169 13.74 9.10 20.52
N LEU A 170 14.53 8.07 20.80
CA LEU A 170 14.11 6.67 20.68
C LEU A 170 13.42 6.22 21.97
N THR A 171 12.14 6.55 22.10
CA THR A 171 11.40 6.44 23.37
C THR A 171 11.01 5.00 23.78
N GLU A 172 11.13 4.03 22.88
CA GLU A 172 10.73 2.64 23.12
C GLU A 172 11.95 1.75 23.36
N SER A 173 11.93 0.95 24.45
CA SER A 173 13.00 0.02 24.81
C SER A 173 12.48 -1.16 25.66
N GLY A 174 13.28 -2.21 25.86
CA GLY A 174 12.98 -3.38 26.69
C GLY A 174 12.21 -4.49 25.98
N GLY A 175 11.73 -5.49 26.72
CA GLY A 175 11.12 -6.72 26.14
C GLY A 175 9.58 -6.76 26.06
N LYS A 176 8.88 -5.65 26.30
CA LYS A 176 7.39 -5.62 26.39
C LYS A 176 6.76 -4.93 25.18
N PRO A 177 6.28 -5.68 24.17
CA PRO A 177 5.67 -5.10 22.98
C PRO A 177 4.32 -4.45 23.28
N LYS A 178 3.99 -3.40 22.54
CA LYS A 178 2.72 -2.66 22.63
C LYS A 178 1.84 -3.00 21.43
N THR A 179 0.83 -3.83 21.64
CA THR A 179 -0.08 -4.32 20.59
C THR A 179 -1.46 -3.65 20.59
N THR A 180 -1.71 -2.75 21.52
CA THR A 180 -3.03 -2.13 21.71
C THR A 180 -2.94 -0.62 21.69
N VAL A 181 -3.96 0.03 21.14
CA VAL A 181 -4.06 1.50 21.08
C VAL A 181 -3.93 2.07 22.50
N PRO A 182 -2.96 2.96 22.77
CA PRO A 182 -2.74 3.43 24.12
C PRO A 182 -3.93 4.24 24.67
N GLY A 183 -4.21 4.04 25.96
CA GLY A 183 -5.34 4.68 26.63
C GLY A 183 -6.69 3.98 26.42
N THR A 184 -6.73 2.85 25.68
CA THR A 184 -7.96 2.07 25.46
C THR A 184 -8.14 0.91 26.44
N CYS A 185 -7.32 0.85 27.51
CA CYS A 185 -7.32 -0.26 28.47
C CYS A 185 -7.21 -1.65 27.79
N ARG A 186 -6.43 -1.73 26.70
CA ARG A 186 -6.21 -2.94 25.89
C ARG A 186 -7.46 -3.48 25.16
N LEU A 187 -8.51 -2.67 25.04
CA LEU A 187 -9.75 -3.06 24.36
C LEU A 187 -9.65 -2.98 22.84
N ILE A 188 -8.74 -2.14 22.32
CA ILE A 188 -8.57 -1.91 20.87
C ILE A 188 -7.15 -2.31 20.48
N THR A 189 -7.05 -3.24 19.52
CA THR A 189 -5.76 -3.63 18.93
C THR A 189 -5.25 -2.49 18.06
N GLU A 190 -3.95 -2.23 18.12
CA GLU A 190 -3.29 -1.20 17.32
C GLU A 190 -3.23 -1.60 15.84
N THR A 191 -3.10 -0.64 14.94
CA THR A 191 -2.93 -0.93 13.51
C THR A 191 -1.56 -1.54 13.23
N GLU A 192 -1.46 -2.29 12.13
CA GLU A 192 -0.26 -3.06 11.81
C GLU A 192 0.96 -2.16 11.56
N ASN A 193 0.79 -1.03 10.88
CA ASN A 193 1.89 -0.07 10.67
C ASN A 193 2.43 0.47 12.00
N HIS A 194 1.55 0.83 12.95
CA HIS A 194 1.97 1.39 14.24
C HIS A 194 2.74 0.35 15.07
N ILE A 195 2.28 -0.91 15.06
CA ILE A 195 2.99 -2.03 15.71
C ILE A 195 4.35 -2.23 15.07
N LEU A 196 4.43 -2.34 13.73
CA LEU A 196 5.68 -2.55 13.02
C LEU A 196 6.68 -1.44 13.26
N LEU A 197 6.28 -0.17 13.14
CA LEU A 197 7.16 0.98 13.36
C LEU A 197 7.67 1.03 14.80
N ALA A 198 6.79 0.90 15.78
CA ALA A 198 7.16 1.00 17.19
C ALA A 198 8.08 -0.15 17.63
N GLU A 199 7.71 -1.38 17.29
CA GLU A 199 8.38 -2.57 17.81
C GLU A 199 9.65 -2.92 17.02
N SER A 200 9.72 -2.58 15.72
CA SER A 200 11.00 -2.64 14.99
C SER A 200 12.02 -1.64 15.56
N SER A 201 11.60 -0.41 15.86
CA SER A 201 12.46 0.58 16.50
C SER A 201 12.88 0.18 17.92
N ARG A 202 11.97 -0.40 18.72
CA ARG A 202 12.31 -0.97 20.05
C ARG A 202 13.37 -2.06 19.92
N TYR A 203 13.14 -3.01 19.02
CA TYR A 203 14.04 -4.13 18.77
C TYR A 203 15.43 -3.64 18.39
N LEU A 204 15.52 -2.72 17.44
CA LEU A 204 16.79 -2.20 16.94
C LEU A 204 17.49 -1.28 17.94
N LYS A 205 16.77 -0.53 18.79
CA LYS A 205 17.39 0.21 19.90
C LYS A 205 17.99 -0.73 20.93
N ASN A 206 17.24 -1.73 21.37
CA ASN A 206 17.74 -2.74 22.32
C ASN A 206 19.01 -3.41 21.79
N GLN A 207 18.98 -3.85 20.53
CA GLN A 207 20.13 -4.45 19.86
C GLN A 207 21.32 -3.49 19.84
N TRP A 208 21.11 -2.20 19.54
CA TRP A 208 22.18 -1.21 19.54
C TRP A 208 22.84 -1.08 20.91
N LEU A 209 22.04 -0.96 21.98
CA LEU A 209 22.57 -0.86 23.35
C LEU A 209 23.29 -2.15 23.78
N HIS A 210 22.78 -3.30 23.37
CA HIS A 210 23.39 -4.59 23.69
C HIS A 210 24.73 -4.83 22.98
N LEU A 211 24.89 -4.32 21.75
CA LEU A 211 26.11 -4.55 20.95
C LEU A 211 27.13 -3.41 21.06
N ASN A 212 26.66 -2.17 21.18
CA ASN A 212 27.48 -0.95 21.06
C ASN A 212 27.39 -0.03 22.29
N GLY A 213 26.62 -0.42 23.32
CA GLY A 213 26.49 0.36 24.56
C GLY A 213 27.74 0.29 25.44
N THR A 214 27.66 0.92 26.61
CA THR A 214 28.63 0.75 27.70
C THR A 214 28.63 -0.70 28.21
N GLU A 215 29.69 -1.12 28.91
CA GLU A 215 29.75 -2.48 29.51
C GLU A 215 28.51 -2.82 30.36
N ALA A 216 28.00 -1.83 31.11
CA ALA A 216 26.80 -1.98 31.92
C ALA A 216 25.53 -2.19 31.06
N GLU A 217 25.42 -1.51 29.92
CA GLU A 217 24.30 -1.70 28.98
C GLU A 217 24.43 -3.04 28.27
N GLN A 218 25.61 -3.40 27.78
CA GLN A 218 25.83 -4.69 27.10
C GLN A 218 25.46 -5.88 28.00
N ALA A 219 25.76 -5.78 29.30
CA ALA A 219 25.43 -6.79 30.29
C ALA A 219 23.96 -6.79 30.76
N ASP A 220 23.19 -5.74 30.45
CA ASP A 220 21.80 -5.62 30.90
C ASP A 220 20.87 -6.54 30.08
N PRO A 221 20.22 -7.55 30.69
CA PRO A 221 19.34 -8.47 29.98
C PRO A 221 18.10 -7.79 29.40
N ARG A 222 17.79 -6.54 29.76
CA ARG A 222 16.71 -5.77 29.14
C ARG A 222 16.98 -5.45 27.67
N TRP A 223 18.25 -5.37 27.25
CA TRP A 223 18.65 -5.01 25.89
C TRP A 223 18.94 -6.22 24.99
N ASP A 224 19.14 -7.41 25.59
CA ASP A 224 19.25 -8.66 24.86
C ASP A 224 17.85 -9.12 24.39
N ASN A 225 17.56 -8.93 23.09
CA ASN A 225 16.26 -9.26 22.49
C ASN A 225 15.92 -10.77 22.53
N ALA A 226 16.94 -11.64 22.54
CA ALA A 226 16.73 -13.07 22.63
C ALA A 226 16.33 -13.46 24.06
N ARG A 227 16.97 -12.86 25.08
CA ARG A 227 16.66 -13.14 26.50
C ARG A 227 15.40 -12.44 27.00
N ASN A 228 15.11 -11.23 26.51
CA ASN A 228 13.96 -10.45 26.98
C ASN A 228 12.63 -10.84 26.33
N GLY A 229 12.65 -11.77 25.35
CA GLY A 229 11.48 -12.32 24.65
C GLY A 229 10.99 -11.51 23.45
N LEU A 230 11.58 -10.34 23.16
CA LEU A 230 11.14 -9.47 22.07
C LEU A 230 11.40 -10.10 20.69
N GLU A 231 12.52 -10.82 20.51
CA GLU A 231 12.83 -11.48 19.24
C GLU A 231 11.79 -12.56 18.90
N SER A 232 11.47 -13.44 19.85
CA SER A 232 10.47 -14.48 19.67
C SER A 232 9.09 -13.90 19.35
N TRP A 233 8.71 -12.81 20.04
CA TRP A 233 7.46 -12.12 19.74
C TRP A 233 7.45 -11.50 18.34
N LEU A 234 8.54 -10.83 17.94
CA LEU A 234 8.64 -10.18 16.62
C LEU A 234 8.60 -11.22 15.49
N LEU A 235 9.30 -12.34 15.64
CA LEU A 235 9.25 -13.45 14.68
C LEU A 235 7.83 -14.02 14.54
N GLY A 236 7.12 -14.20 15.66
CA GLY A 236 5.72 -14.64 15.63
C GLY A 236 4.79 -13.61 14.96
N PHE A 237 5.03 -12.32 15.18
CA PHE A 237 4.29 -11.25 14.52
C PHE A 237 4.54 -11.23 13.00
N LEU A 238 5.79 -11.29 12.56
CA LEU A 238 6.15 -11.33 11.13
C LEU A 238 5.61 -12.61 10.46
N GLU A 239 5.62 -13.75 11.16
CA GLU A 239 4.99 -14.97 10.67
C GLU A 239 3.49 -14.78 10.46
N ALA A 240 2.80 -14.18 11.44
CA ALA A 240 1.38 -13.87 11.27
C ALA A 240 1.17 -12.99 10.03
N VAL A 241 1.96 -11.93 9.81
CA VAL A 241 1.88 -11.09 8.60
C VAL A 241 2.04 -11.92 7.32
N LEU A 242 2.98 -12.87 7.30
CA LEU A 242 3.20 -13.75 6.16
C LEU A 242 2.03 -14.72 5.91
N THR A 243 1.42 -15.24 6.96
CA THR A 243 0.38 -16.27 6.83
C THR A 243 -1.02 -15.71 6.65
N GLU A 244 -1.30 -14.53 7.18
CA GLU A 244 -2.65 -13.92 7.17
C GLU A 244 -2.78 -12.77 6.16
N GLY A 245 -1.67 -12.37 5.51
CA GLY A 245 -1.61 -11.21 4.64
C GLY A 245 -1.37 -9.89 5.40
N ILE A 246 -0.96 -8.87 4.66
CA ILE A 246 -0.70 -7.52 5.15
C ILE A 246 -2.03 -6.77 5.19
N TYR A 247 -2.33 -6.06 6.27
CA TYR A 247 -3.62 -5.39 6.43
C TYR A 247 -3.61 -3.92 5.97
N GLU A 248 -2.44 -3.28 5.88
CA GLU A 248 -2.32 -1.88 5.43
C GLU A 248 -2.40 -1.68 3.90
N PHE A 249 -2.81 -2.72 3.17
CA PHE A 249 -3.02 -2.70 1.72
C PHE A 249 -3.90 -1.53 1.27
N ASN A 250 -3.50 -0.88 0.17
CA ASN A 250 -4.20 0.25 -0.46
C ASN A 250 -4.54 1.43 0.48
N SER A 251 -3.87 1.52 1.63
CA SER A 251 -3.82 2.74 2.40
C SER A 251 -2.60 3.57 1.99
N ARG A 252 -2.86 4.56 1.12
CA ARG A 252 -1.82 5.42 0.52
C ARG A 252 -0.74 5.85 1.51
N PRO A 253 -1.00 6.49 2.66
CA PRO A 253 0.10 6.88 3.55
C PRO A 253 0.79 5.71 4.27
N TYR A 254 0.09 4.60 4.54
CA TYR A 254 0.58 3.56 5.46
C TYR A 254 1.44 2.48 4.80
N SER A 255 1.32 2.28 3.49
CA SER A 255 2.20 1.36 2.74
C SER A 255 3.67 1.76 2.88
N GLY A 256 3.99 3.04 2.69
CA GLY A 256 5.37 3.54 2.79
C GLY A 256 5.97 3.38 4.19
N TYR A 257 5.19 3.60 5.25
CA TYR A 257 5.66 3.40 6.62
C TYR A 257 5.90 1.92 6.94
N THR A 258 5.02 1.04 6.47
CA THR A 258 5.19 -0.42 6.63
C THR A 258 6.47 -0.90 5.95
N ILE A 259 6.69 -0.47 4.69
CA ILE A 259 7.91 -0.78 3.94
C ILE A 259 9.15 -0.26 4.68
N HIS A 260 9.14 0.97 5.20
CA HIS A 260 10.27 1.53 5.94
C HIS A 260 10.62 0.75 7.21
N ALA A 261 9.63 0.34 8.00
CA ALA A 261 9.86 -0.51 9.18
C ALA A 261 10.51 -1.85 8.79
N LEU A 262 10.02 -2.49 7.72
CA LEU A 262 10.55 -3.74 7.21
C LEU A 262 11.98 -3.58 6.65
N LEU A 263 12.27 -2.48 5.94
CA LEU A 263 13.61 -2.18 5.45
C LEU A 263 14.62 -1.97 6.59
N ASN A 264 14.21 -1.35 7.70
CA ASN A 264 15.05 -1.26 8.90
C ASN A 264 15.37 -2.65 9.47
N LEU A 265 14.36 -3.52 9.60
CA LEU A 265 14.57 -4.89 10.11
C LEU A 265 15.46 -5.71 9.17
N GLU A 266 15.20 -5.67 7.87
CA GLU A 266 15.97 -6.38 6.85
C GLU A 266 17.43 -5.90 6.79
N GLY A 267 17.66 -4.60 6.89
CA GLY A 267 18.99 -4.02 6.78
C GLY A 267 19.83 -4.14 8.05
N PHE A 268 19.21 -4.13 9.24
CA PHE A 268 19.93 -3.89 10.49
C PHE A 268 19.79 -4.97 11.56
N ALA A 269 18.79 -5.86 11.51
CA ALA A 269 18.63 -6.87 12.55
C ALA A 269 19.80 -7.87 12.54
N ALA A 270 20.41 -8.13 13.70
CA ALA A 270 21.49 -9.11 13.83
C ALA A 270 20.99 -10.55 13.64
N SER A 271 19.71 -10.80 13.96
CA SER A 271 19.05 -12.10 13.80
C SER A 271 18.76 -12.38 12.31
N PRO A 272 19.38 -13.42 11.70
CA PRO A 272 19.12 -13.77 10.30
C PRO A 272 17.65 -14.12 10.05
N ALA A 273 16.98 -14.73 11.02
CA ALA A 273 15.56 -15.10 10.93
C ALA A 273 14.66 -13.86 10.82
N VAL A 274 14.94 -12.80 11.60
CA VAL A 274 14.19 -11.53 11.52
C VAL A 274 14.41 -10.88 10.16
N ARG A 275 15.66 -10.81 9.69
CA ARG A 275 15.99 -10.25 8.38
C ARG A 275 15.29 -11.00 7.24
N GLN A 276 15.31 -12.34 7.28
CA GLN A 276 14.75 -13.17 6.21
C GLN A 276 13.22 -13.03 6.14
N LYS A 277 12.53 -13.00 7.29
CA LYS A 277 11.07 -12.76 7.31
C LYS A 277 10.73 -11.35 6.81
N ALA A 278 11.47 -10.33 7.24
CA ALA A 278 11.26 -8.96 6.76
C ALA A 278 11.47 -8.86 5.24
N ARG A 279 12.53 -9.49 4.70
CA ARG A 279 12.80 -9.59 3.26
C ARG A 279 11.68 -10.28 2.51
N LEU A 280 11.19 -11.42 3.00
CA LEU A 280 10.10 -12.14 2.33
C LEU A 280 8.80 -11.32 2.29
N ILE A 281 8.49 -10.57 3.36
CA ILE A 281 7.34 -9.66 3.36
C ILE A 281 7.53 -8.54 2.33
N LEU A 282 8.73 -7.93 2.26
CA LEU A 282 9.05 -6.92 1.24
C LEU A 282 8.91 -7.49 -0.18
N ASP A 283 9.43 -8.69 -0.41
CA ASP A 283 9.38 -9.38 -1.72
C ASP A 283 7.94 -9.63 -2.17
N ARG A 284 7.08 -10.07 -1.25
CA ARG A 284 5.63 -10.24 -1.50
C ARG A 284 4.94 -8.92 -1.82
N GLN A 285 5.21 -7.87 -1.05
CA GLN A 285 4.65 -6.54 -1.35
C GLN A 285 5.10 -6.03 -2.72
N ASN A 286 6.38 -6.19 -3.04
CA ASN A 286 6.94 -5.74 -4.30
C ASN A 286 6.37 -6.54 -5.48
N LEU A 287 6.10 -7.83 -5.32
CA LEU A 287 5.37 -8.62 -6.31
C LEU A 287 3.95 -8.10 -6.55
N THR A 288 3.17 -7.86 -5.48
CA THR A 288 1.82 -7.29 -5.58
C THR A 288 1.83 -5.95 -6.32
N TYR A 289 2.78 -5.06 -5.99
CA TYR A 289 2.93 -3.79 -6.70
C TYR A 289 3.31 -3.99 -8.17
N ALA A 290 4.29 -4.84 -8.45
CA ALA A 290 4.76 -5.07 -9.81
C ALA A 290 3.64 -5.65 -10.67
N LEU A 291 2.80 -6.55 -10.15
CA LEU A 291 1.63 -7.08 -10.85
C LEU A 291 0.50 -6.04 -10.97
N GLY A 292 0.29 -5.19 -9.97
CA GLY A 292 -0.77 -4.18 -9.95
C GLY A 292 -0.43 -2.82 -10.58
N SER A 293 0.71 -2.65 -11.24
CA SER A 293 1.17 -1.40 -11.85
C SER A 293 1.47 -1.54 -13.35
N LEU A 294 1.55 -0.43 -14.09
CA LEU A 294 1.98 -0.40 -15.49
C LEU A 294 2.93 0.79 -15.67
N GLN A 295 4.19 0.53 -16.03
CA GLN A 295 5.22 1.57 -16.15
C GLN A 295 5.31 2.45 -14.89
N LEU A 296 5.32 1.82 -13.71
CA LEU A 296 5.35 2.47 -12.39
C LEU A 296 4.13 3.34 -12.06
N ARG A 297 3.08 3.33 -12.89
CA ARG A 297 1.77 3.89 -12.55
C ARG A 297 0.92 2.79 -11.91
N ARG A 298 0.29 3.11 -10.79
CA ARG A 298 -0.62 2.24 -10.06
C ARG A 298 -1.84 3.03 -9.59
N PHE A 299 -3.02 2.58 -9.99
CA PHE A 299 -4.27 3.04 -9.42
C PHE A 299 -4.91 1.91 -8.61
N PRO A 300 -4.77 1.93 -7.27
CA PRO A 300 -5.29 0.83 -6.47
C PRO A 300 -6.81 0.69 -6.66
N PRO A 301 -7.37 -0.52 -6.67
CA PRO A 301 -8.78 -0.74 -7.00
C PRO A 301 -9.75 -0.32 -5.88
N PHE A 302 -9.24 -0.03 -4.69
CA PHE A 302 -10.01 0.58 -3.61
C PHE A 302 -9.13 1.48 -2.73
N ARG A 303 -9.76 2.21 -1.81
CA ARG A 303 -9.11 3.04 -0.79
C ARG A 303 -9.62 2.68 0.59
N ARG A 304 -8.78 2.87 1.62
CA ARG A 304 -9.18 2.65 3.03
C ARG A 304 -9.71 3.90 3.74
N GLN A 305 -9.96 5.01 3.01
CA GLN A 305 -10.51 6.25 3.58
C GLN A 305 -11.33 7.03 2.54
N TYR A 306 -12.59 7.37 2.87
CA TYR A 306 -13.46 8.17 1.99
C TYR A 306 -12.90 9.54 1.62
N ARG A 307 -12.14 10.19 2.48
CA ARG A 307 -11.50 11.48 2.16
C ARG A 307 -10.43 11.38 1.05
N ARG A 308 -10.03 10.17 0.66
CA ARG A 308 -9.06 9.89 -0.41
C ARG A 308 -9.75 9.35 -1.68
N ALA A 309 -11.08 9.31 -1.69
CA ALA A 309 -11.88 8.81 -2.80
C ALA A 309 -11.71 9.64 -4.08
N ASP A 310 -11.38 10.92 -3.95
CA ASP A 310 -11.30 11.84 -5.09
C ASP A 310 -9.87 12.01 -5.65
N THR A 311 -8.91 11.23 -5.14
CA THR A 311 -7.57 11.16 -5.73
C THR A 311 -7.64 10.46 -7.08
N GLN A 312 -7.22 11.15 -8.13
CA GLN A 312 -7.23 10.66 -9.51
C GLN A 312 -5.84 10.32 -10.03
N GLU A 313 -4.79 10.74 -9.35
CA GLU A 313 -3.41 10.51 -9.76
C GLU A 313 -3.06 9.01 -9.74
N LEU A 314 -2.52 8.52 -10.86
CA LEU A 314 -2.09 7.12 -11.04
C LEU A 314 -0.67 6.87 -10.52
N ASP A 315 0.07 7.91 -10.14
CA ASP A 315 1.47 7.84 -9.70
C ASP A 315 1.64 8.23 -8.22
N SER A 316 0.53 8.49 -7.53
CA SER A 316 0.54 9.05 -6.17
C SER A 316 0.39 7.97 -5.09
N ASP A 317 1.17 6.90 -5.20
CA ASP A 317 1.31 5.81 -4.23
C ASP A 317 2.75 5.83 -3.66
N PRO A 318 2.97 5.87 -2.33
CA PRO A 318 4.32 5.78 -1.78
C PRO A 318 5.12 4.57 -2.25
N HIS A 319 4.48 3.45 -2.57
CA HIS A 319 5.17 2.27 -3.08
C HIS A 319 5.85 2.55 -4.42
N THR A 320 5.23 3.38 -5.27
CA THR A 320 5.83 3.87 -6.52
C THR A 320 7.15 4.60 -6.26
N ALA A 321 7.26 5.37 -5.17
CA ALA A 321 8.49 6.07 -4.82
C ALA A 321 9.66 5.12 -4.49
N PHE A 322 9.40 3.97 -3.87
CA PHE A 322 10.43 2.94 -3.65
C PHE A 322 10.86 2.29 -4.96
N PHE A 323 9.91 1.97 -5.84
CA PHE A 323 10.22 1.37 -7.14
C PHE A 323 11.06 2.29 -8.02
N TYR A 324 10.83 3.61 -8.02
CA TYR A 324 11.71 4.55 -8.74
C TYR A 324 13.18 4.41 -8.32
N ALA A 325 13.45 4.36 -7.01
CA ALA A 325 14.81 4.20 -6.50
C ALA A 325 15.42 2.83 -6.87
N TRP A 326 14.65 1.75 -6.78
CA TRP A 326 15.16 0.39 -7.00
C TRP A 326 15.25 -0.02 -8.46
N THR A 327 14.44 0.56 -9.34
CA THR A 327 14.49 0.29 -10.78
C THR A 327 15.63 1.02 -11.47
N GLY A 328 16.13 2.11 -10.89
CA GLY A 328 17.24 2.88 -11.46
C GLY A 328 16.85 3.64 -12.72
N VAL A 329 15.55 3.90 -12.93
CA VAL A 329 15.11 4.73 -14.05
C VAL A 329 15.60 6.16 -13.81
N GLU A 330 16.29 6.73 -14.81
CA GLU A 330 16.92 8.05 -14.73
C GLU A 330 15.87 9.17 -14.57
N PRO A 331 16.14 10.25 -13.82
CA PRO A 331 15.19 11.34 -13.62
C PRO A 331 14.66 12.04 -14.87
N ASP A 332 15.44 12.00 -15.96
CA ASP A 332 15.08 12.60 -17.25
C ASP A 332 14.31 11.63 -18.16
N ASP A 333 14.11 10.38 -17.72
CA ASP A 333 13.24 9.44 -18.42
C ASP A 333 11.80 9.97 -18.39
N PRO A 334 11.06 9.99 -19.51
CA PRO A 334 9.66 10.44 -19.52
C PRO A 334 8.74 9.62 -18.61
N ARG A 335 9.16 8.42 -18.18
CA ARG A 335 8.52 7.61 -17.13
C ARG A 335 8.82 8.10 -15.72
N VAL A 336 9.90 8.86 -15.53
CA VAL A 336 10.27 9.49 -14.27
C VAL A 336 9.74 10.90 -14.21
N ILE A 337 8.90 11.09 -13.22
CA ILE A 337 8.00 12.23 -13.15
C ILE A 337 8.67 13.32 -12.28
N PRO A 338 8.40 14.62 -12.55
CA PRO A 338 8.79 15.76 -11.69
C PRO A 338 8.27 15.73 -10.23
N TRP A 339 7.64 14.63 -9.79
CA TRP A 339 6.97 14.45 -8.49
C TRP A 339 7.86 13.96 -7.35
N ALA A 340 9.18 14.01 -7.54
CA ALA A 340 10.19 13.88 -6.49
C ALA A 340 10.07 14.94 -5.36
N ARG A 341 8.90 15.52 -5.09
CA ARG A 341 8.63 16.46 -3.99
C ARG A 341 7.69 15.91 -2.91
N ASN A 342 6.70 15.08 -3.25
CA ASN A 342 5.68 14.65 -2.26
C ASN A 342 6.00 13.31 -1.56
N TYR A 343 6.89 12.50 -2.16
CA TYR A 343 7.30 11.18 -1.66
C TYR A 343 8.79 10.89 -1.82
N SER A 344 9.61 11.91 -2.07
CA SER A 344 11.06 11.77 -2.28
C SER A 344 11.80 11.27 -1.05
N ASP A 345 11.25 11.51 0.12
CA ASP A 345 11.71 10.95 1.38
C ASP A 345 11.68 9.41 1.36
N TRP A 346 10.68 8.80 0.72
CA TRP A 346 10.60 7.36 0.53
C TRP A 346 11.63 6.82 -0.46
N SER A 347 11.80 7.49 -1.61
CA SER A 347 12.83 7.13 -2.59
C SER A 347 14.24 7.24 -1.98
N LEU A 348 14.48 8.24 -1.14
CA LEU A 348 15.73 8.40 -0.42
C LEU A 348 15.97 7.25 0.56
N ILE A 349 14.98 6.88 1.37
CA ILE A 349 15.07 5.72 2.28
C ILE A 349 15.39 4.45 1.49
N ALA A 350 14.69 4.23 0.38
CA ALA A 350 14.89 3.10 -0.52
C ALA A 350 16.33 3.01 -1.07
N SER A 351 16.94 4.17 -1.32
CA SER A 351 18.30 4.29 -1.85
C SER A 351 19.35 4.07 -0.76
N LEU A 352 19.14 4.61 0.44
CA LEU A 352 20.08 4.54 1.57
C LEU A 352 20.14 3.15 2.22
N LEU A 353 19.05 2.38 2.17
CA LEU A 353 18.97 1.07 2.80
C LEU A 353 19.44 -0.05 1.85
N PRO A 354 19.94 -1.18 2.39
CA PRO A 354 20.66 -2.19 1.58
C PRO A 354 19.76 -3.07 0.71
N TYR A 355 18.45 -3.14 0.98
CA TYR A 355 17.52 -3.94 0.19
C TYR A 355 17.57 -3.57 -1.29
N ARG A 356 17.57 -4.58 -2.16
CA ARG A 356 17.46 -4.43 -3.62
C ARG A 356 16.34 -5.33 -4.13
N LEU A 357 15.64 -4.88 -5.16
CA LEU A 357 14.67 -5.71 -5.88
C LEU A 357 15.40 -6.88 -6.57
N PRO A 358 14.82 -8.09 -6.57
CA PRO A 358 15.27 -9.15 -7.46
C PRO A 358 15.21 -8.70 -8.92
N GLU A 359 16.18 -9.11 -9.73
CA GLU A 359 16.33 -8.63 -11.11
C GLU A 359 15.11 -8.95 -11.98
N ALA A 360 14.59 -10.18 -11.87
CA ALA A 360 13.41 -10.60 -12.62
C ALA A 360 12.18 -9.74 -12.27
N LEU A 361 12.01 -9.38 -10.99
CA LEU A 361 10.92 -8.51 -10.54
C LEU A 361 11.09 -7.07 -11.04
N ARG A 362 12.33 -6.56 -11.03
CA ARG A 362 12.66 -5.23 -11.56
C ARG A 362 12.31 -5.11 -13.03
N GLN A 363 12.73 -6.08 -13.85
CA GLN A 363 12.41 -6.12 -15.28
C GLN A 363 10.90 -6.25 -15.51
N TRP A 364 10.25 -7.15 -14.77
CA TRP A 364 8.80 -7.38 -14.88
C TRP A 364 7.98 -6.11 -14.62
N ALA A 365 8.34 -5.33 -13.59
CA ALA A 365 7.63 -4.09 -13.25
C ALA A 365 7.70 -3.01 -14.36
N LEU A 366 8.73 -3.06 -15.22
CA LEU A 366 8.94 -2.09 -16.29
C LEU A 366 8.39 -2.55 -17.64
N GLU A 367 8.50 -3.84 -17.97
CA GLU A 367 8.31 -4.32 -19.34
C GLU A 367 7.02 -5.09 -19.59
N LYS A 368 6.54 -5.90 -18.63
CA LYS A 368 5.30 -6.71 -18.72
C LYS A 368 5.08 -7.40 -20.07
N LYS A 369 5.98 -8.32 -20.41
CA LYS A 369 6.07 -8.94 -21.74
C LYS A 369 4.99 -9.99 -22.04
N GLU A 370 4.26 -10.46 -21.04
CA GLU A 370 3.32 -11.58 -21.19
C GLU A 370 1.97 -11.27 -20.54
N PRO A 371 0.86 -11.80 -21.08
CA PRO A 371 -0.44 -11.72 -20.44
C PRO A 371 -0.49 -12.48 -19.10
N TYR A 372 -1.25 -11.94 -18.15
CA TYR A 372 -1.50 -12.59 -16.87
C TYR A 372 -2.83 -12.15 -16.26
N PHE A 373 -3.36 -12.97 -15.36
CA PHE A 373 -4.53 -12.69 -14.57
C PHE A 373 -4.25 -13.07 -13.12
N VAL A 374 -4.38 -12.13 -12.19
CA VAL A 374 -4.14 -12.38 -10.77
C VAL A 374 -5.23 -11.80 -9.89
N ARG A 375 -5.45 -12.47 -8.76
CA ARG A 375 -6.35 -12.05 -7.69
C ARG A 375 -5.55 -12.02 -6.40
N PHE A 376 -5.62 -10.90 -5.69
CA PHE A 376 -5.05 -10.78 -4.36
C PHE A 376 -6.16 -10.80 -3.32
N SER A 377 -6.06 -11.74 -2.39
CA SER A 377 -6.92 -11.78 -1.24
C SER A 377 -6.26 -11.04 -0.07
N HIS A 378 -7.10 -10.40 0.73
CA HIS A 378 -6.70 -9.73 1.96
C HIS A 378 -7.41 -10.36 3.18
N GLY A 379 -7.75 -11.65 3.03
CA GLY A 379 -8.40 -12.48 4.02
C GLY A 379 -9.88 -12.18 4.25
N ALA A 380 -10.44 -12.88 5.24
CA ALA A 380 -11.85 -12.79 5.58
C ALA A 380 -12.25 -11.35 5.96
N SER A 381 -13.37 -10.89 5.42
CA SER A 381 -13.85 -9.49 5.55
C SER A 381 -12.94 -8.44 4.89
N GLY A 382 -11.87 -8.85 4.21
CA GLY A 382 -11.07 -8.02 3.31
C GLY A 382 -11.81 -7.72 2.00
N CYS A 383 -11.15 -7.04 1.08
CA CYS A 383 -11.67 -6.82 -0.28
C CYS A 383 -10.56 -7.19 -1.25
N PRO A 384 -10.84 -7.98 -2.30
CA PRO A 384 -9.79 -8.42 -3.20
C PRO A 384 -9.34 -7.31 -4.14
N GLU A 385 -8.12 -7.45 -4.62
CA GLU A 385 -7.62 -6.77 -5.82
C GLU A 385 -7.58 -7.77 -6.96
N ILE A 386 -7.91 -7.35 -8.17
CA ILE A 386 -8.01 -8.21 -9.35
C ILE A 386 -7.36 -7.47 -10.51
N TYR A 387 -6.48 -8.16 -11.21
CA TYR A 387 -5.74 -7.60 -12.33
C TYR A 387 -5.78 -8.56 -13.51
N SER A 388 -6.09 -8.03 -14.67
CA SER A 388 -5.83 -8.67 -15.97
C SER A 388 -4.91 -7.76 -16.73
N ALA A 389 -3.89 -8.28 -17.39
CA ALA A 389 -2.91 -7.45 -18.05
C ALA A 389 -2.15 -8.21 -19.12
N GLY A 390 -1.41 -7.46 -19.92
CA GLY A 390 -0.47 -7.96 -20.90
C GLY A 390 0.43 -6.83 -21.40
N PRO A 391 1.12 -7.04 -22.52
CA PRO A 391 2.00 -6.02 -23.07
C PRO A 391 1.29 -4.71 -23.35
N GLY A 392 1.73 -3.64 -22.66
CA GLY A 392 1.22 -2.29 -22.87
C GLY A 392 -0.15 -1.97 -22.25
N TRP A 393 -0.76 -2.88 -21.48
CA TRP A 393 -2.07 -2.62 -20.86
C TRP A 393 -2.25 -3.32 -19.50
N LEU A 394 -3.12 -2.74 -18.67
CA LEU A 394 -3.49 -3.26 -17.36
C LEU A 394 -4.94 -2.88 -17.04
N LEU A 395 -5.80 -3.88 -16.84
CA LEU A 395 -7.10 -3.74 -16.22
C LEU A 395 -6.99 -3.91 -14.70
N THR A 396 -7.42 -2.90 -13.94
CA THR A 396 -7.44 -2.93 -12.48
C THR A 396 -8.87 -2.97 -11.97
N ALA A 397 -9.14 -3.85 -11.02
CA ALA A 397 -10.45 -4.03 -10.40
C ALA A 397 -10.34 -4.54 -8.98
N GLY A 398 -11.45 -4.48 -8.24
CA GLY A 398 -11.50 -4.88 -6.84
C GLY A 398 -12.31 -3.92 -5.99
N GLY A 399 -12.50 -4.30 -4.74
CA GLY A 399 -13.20 -3.45 -3.78
C GLY A 399 -14.72 -3.53 -3.83
N PHE A 400 -15.28 -3.57 -2.64
CA PHE A 400 -16.71 -3.39 -2.36
C PHE A 400 -16.84 -2.97 -0.90
N ASN A 401 -18.00 -2.40 -0.52
CA ASN A 401 -18.17 -1.96 0.86
C ASN A 401 -18.66 -3.11 1.76
N ARG A 402 -17.92 -3.39 2.84
CA ARG A 402 -18.29 -4.40 3.87
C ARG A 402 -19.28 -3.87 4.92
N GLY A 403 -20.21 -3.02 4.51
CA GLY A 403 -21.22 -2.42 5.39
C GLY A 403 -20.77 -1.17 6.15
N LEU A 404 -21.60 -0.71 7.09
CA LEU A 404 -21.50 0.64 7.69
C LEU A 404 -20.18 0.97 8.39
N ARG A 405 -19.43 -0.04 8.84
CA ARG A 405 -18.13 0.12 9.52
C ARG A 405 -16.94 0.04 8.56
N SER A 406 -17.17 -0.35 7.31
CA SER A 406 -16.14 -0.47 6.30
C SER A 406 -15.59 0.90 5.93
N LEU A 407 -14.27 1.05 6.06
CA LEU A 407 -13.54 2.19 5.53
C LEU A 407 -13.14 2.00 4.05
N VAL A 408 -13.45 0.83 3.48
CA VAL A 408 -13.18 0.51 2.07
C VAL A 408 -14.13 1.27 1.15
N VAL A 409 -13.52 1.93 0.17
CA VAL A 409 -14.16 2.64 -0.93
C VAL A 409 -13.74 1.98 -2.22
N ALA A 410 -14.67 1.32 -2.90
CA ALA A 410 -14.43 0.81 -4.25
C ALA A 410 -14.09 1.96 -5.20
N MET A 411 -13.09 1.76 -6.05
CA MET A 411 -12.77 2.65 -7.15
C MET A 411 -13.31 2.07 -8.47
N PRO A 412 -13.33 2.85 -9.55
CA PRO A 412 -13.71 2.35 -10.88
C PRO A 412 -12.84 1.18 -11.31
N ILE A 413 -13.39 0.31 -12.18
CA ILE A 413 -12.58 -0.65 -12.94
C ILE A 413 -11.84 0.15 -14.01
N THR A 414 -10.50 0.15 -14.02
CA THR A 414 -9.72 1.06 -14.85
C THR A 414 -8.86 0.31 -15.86
N LEU A 415 -8.94 0.69 -17.13
CA LEU A 415 -7.99 0.29 -18.16
C LEU A 415 -6.87 1.33 -18.24
N MET A 416 -5.67 0.92 -17.84
CA MET A 416 -4.44 1.67 -18.04
C MET A 416 -3.73 1.16 -19.30
N LEU A 417 -3.22 2.07 -20.11
CA LEU A 417 -2.48 1.80 -21.34
C LEU A 417 -1.08 2.38 -21.24
N GLU A 418 -0.12 1.91 -22.03
CA GLU A 418 1.25 2.47 -22.11
C GLU A 418 1.34 3.83 -22.85
N ASP A 419 0.41 4.73 -22.54
CA ASP A 419 0.19 6.02 -23.18
C ASP A 419 0.72 7.22 -22.37
N GLY A 420 1.35 6.95 -21.23
CA GLY A 420 1.88 7.98 -20.32
C GLY A 420 0.81 8.77 -19.54
N GLN A 421 -0.48 8.41 -19.60
CA GLN A 421 -1.52 9.09 -18.82
C GLN A 421 -1.26 9.05 -17.33
N ARG A 422 -1.54 10.15 -16.63
CA ARG A 422 -1.19 10.32 -15.20
C ARG A 422 -2.38 10.44 -14.28
N TYR A 423 -3.56 10.62 -14.85
CA TYR A 423 -4.80 10.86 -14.14
C TYR A 423 -5.87 9.89 -14.65
N LEU A 424 -6.80 9.54 -13.76
CA LEU A 424 -7.89 8.61 -14.05
C LEU A 424 -8.79 9.08 -15.20
N ASP A 425 -9.01 10.39 -15.35
CA ASP A 425 -9.80 11.00 -16.42
C ASP A 425 -9.21 10.77 -17.82
N GLY A 426 -7.89 10.59 -17.90
CA GLY A 426 -7.17 10.17 -19.11
C GLY A 426 -7.30 8.68 -19.44
N CYS A 427 -7.93 7.86 -18.58
CA CYS A 427 -8.09 6.42 -18.77
C CYS A 427 -9.55 6.03 -19.05
N ILE A 428 -9.78 5.01 -19.89
CA ILE A 428 -11.09 4.37 -19.98
C ILE A 428 -11.36 3.65 -18.65
N HIS A 429 -12.51 3.91 -18.02
CA HIS A 429 -12.85 3.27 -16.75
C HIS A 429 -14.35 3.10 -16.56
N LEU A 430 -14.75 2.05 -15.83
CA LEU A 430 -16.14 1.70 -15.56
C LEU A 430 -16.51 2.10 -14.13
N ASN A 431 -17.50 2.99 -14.02
CA ASN A 431 -18.03 3.49 -12.75
C ASN A 431 -19.24 2.65 -12.32
N GLY A 432 -19.36 2.33 -11.04
CA GLY A 432 -20.53 1.64 -10.52
C GLY A 432 -21.76 2.57 -10.43
N ALA A 433 -22.95 1.98 -10.50
CA ALA A 433 -24.19 2.71 -10.33
C ALA A 433 -24.39 3.17 -8.87
N GLY A 434 -24.92 4.38 -8.70
CA GLY A 434 -25.25 4.94 -7.40
C GLY A 434 -24.04 5.33 -6.55
N LYS A 435 -24.18 5.26 -5.23
CA LYS A 435 -23.12 5.69 -4.29
C LYS A 435 -22.01 4.65 -4.25
N ARG A 436 -20.75 5.06 -4.11
CA ARG A 436 -19.58 4.14 -3.99
C ARG A 436 -19.71 3.04 -2.91
N ARG A 437 -20.63 3.19 -1.94
CA ARG A 437 -20.93 2.16 -0.93
C ARG A 437 -21.71 0.96 -1.48
N SER A 438 -22.44 1.12 -2.59
CA SER A 438 -23.19 0.03 -3.22
C SER A 438 -22.40 -0.67 -4.32
N TRP A 439 -21.20 -0.18 -4.65
CA TRP A 439 -20.42 -0.72 -5.75
C TRP A 439 -19.81 -2.08 -5.39
N ASN A 440 -19.85 -3.00 -6.34
CA ASN A 440 -19.01 -4.19 -6.39
C ASN A 440 -18.17 -4.14 -7.68
N ALA A 441 -16.97 -3.59 -7.60
CA ALA A 441 -16.10 -3.34 -8.76
C ALA A 441 -15.16 -4.53 -9.02
N THR A 442 -15.63 -5.75 -8.80
CA THR A 442 -14.80 -6.98 -8.95
C THR A 442 -14.99 -7.70 -10.28
N GLY A 443 -15.82 -7.18 -11.19
CA GLY A 443 -16.10 -7.81 -12.49
C GLY A 443 -14.96 -7.67 -13.49
N VAL A 444 -13.84 -8.35 -13.25
CA VAL A 444 -12.73 -8.48 -14.20
C VAL A 444 -12.30 -9.94 -14.28
N TYR A 445 -12.07 -10.41 -15.50
CA TYR A 445 -11.45 -11.69 -15.83
C TYR A 445 -10.77 -11.55 -17.19
N THR A 446 -9.70 -12.28 -17.47
CA THR A 446 -8.88 -12.27 -18.69
C THR A 446 -9.42 -11.44 -19.88
N ASP A 447 -8.86 -10.24 -20.08
CA ASP A 447 -9.19 -9.27 -21.14
C ASP A 447 -10.64 -8.75 -21.14
N PHE A 448 -11.35 -8.89 -20.03
CA PHE A 448 -12.76 -8.56 -19.91
C PHE A 448 -13.06 -7.87 -18.58
N ALA A 449 -13.98 -6.90 -18.63
CA ALA A 449 -14.53 -6.23 -17.48
C ALA A 449 -16.04 -6.02 -17.63
N CYS A 450 -16.75 -6.06 -16.51
CA CYS A 450 -18.17 -5.77 -16.43
C CYS A 450 -18.53 -5.10 -15.10
N ILE A 451 -19.50 -4.19 -15.14
CA ILE A 451 -20.09 -3.58 -13.94
C ILE A 451 -21.51 -3.11 -14.24
N ARG A 452 -22.35 -3.06 -13.20
CA ARG A 452 -23.58 -2.25 -13.25
C ARG A 452 -23.20 -0.78 -13.08
N GLY A 453 -23.31 0.02 -14.14
CA GLY A 453 -23.05 1.44 -14.13
C GLY A 453 -22.76 2.01 -15.51
N THR A 454 -21.74 2.87 -15.62
CA THR A 454 -21.44 3.64 -16.84
C THR A 454 -19.95 3.63 -17.14
N ALA A 455 -19.60 3.84 -18.41
CA ALA A 455 -18.22 4.01 -18.82
C ALA A 455 -17.84 5.48 -18.90
N HIS A 456 -16.62 5.78 -18.47
CA HIS A 456 -15.92 7.00 -18.86
C HIS A 456 -14.99 6.68 -20.03
N VAL A 457 -15.05 7.52 -21.06
CA VAL A 457 -14.12 7.50 -22.19
C VAL A 457 -13.38 8.84 -22.18
N PRO A 458 -12.03 8.87 -22.22
CA PRO A 458 -11.27 10.11 -22.15
C PRO A 458 -11.61 11.06 -23.29
N GLU A 459 -11.43 12.36 -23.05
CA GLU A 459 -11.60 13.38 -24.08
C GLU A 459 -10.65 13.11 -25.26
N GLY A 460 -11.15 13.28 -26.50
CA GLY A 460 -10.40 13.04 -27.73
C GLY A 460 -10.45 11.61 -28.27
N TRP A 461 -10.94 10.63 -27.50
CA TRP A 461 -11.16 9.27 -28.00
C TRP A 461 -12.42 9.20 -28.86
N THR A 462 -12.24 8.83 -30.13
CA THR A 462 -13.34 8.65 -31.09
C THR A 462 -13.46 7.18 -31.45
N PRO A 463 -14.66 6.57 -31.41
CA PRO A 463 -14.81 5.18 -31.83
C PRO A 463 -14.59 5.06 -33.35
N GLU A 464 -13.85 4.02 -33.75
CA GLU A 464 -13.68 3.66 -35.17
C GLU A 464 -14.96 3.01 -35.74
N ALA A 465 -15.74 2.34 -34.89
CA ALA A 465 -17.05 1.78 -35.24
C ALA A 465 -17.99 1.84 -34.03
N ALA A 466 -19.29 2.01 -34.26
CA ALA A 466 -20.30 1.99 -33.19
C ALA A 466 -21.67 1.53 -33.70
N ALA A 467 -22.28 0.57 -33.01
CA ALA A 467 -23.65 0.12 -33.28
C ALA A 467 -24.21 -0.69 -32.09
N GLY A 468 -25.51 -0.55 -31.81
CA GLY A 468 -26.20 -1.36 -30.79
C GLY A 468 -25.55 -1.30 -29.40
N GLY A 469 -25.23 -0.10 -28.92
CA GLY A 469 -24.58 0.12 -27.61
C GLY A 469 -23.07 -0.11 -27.60
N TRP A 470 -22.51 -0.77 -28.61
CA TRP A 470 -21.07 -1.00 -28.74
C TRP A 470 -20.34 0.20 -29.35
N ARG A 471 -19.14 0.44 -28.87
CA ARG A 471 -18.15 1.38 -29.40
C ARG A 471 -16.79 0.68 -29.46
N ILE A 472 -16.15 0.71 -30.62
CA ILE A 472 -14.85 0.08 -30.85
C ILE A 472 -13.78 1.17 -30.95
N PHE A 473 -12.72 1.04 -30.16
CA PHE A 473 -11.58 1.94 -30.15
C PHE A 473 -10.30 1.17 -30.42
N ARG A 474 -9.30 1.84 -31.00
CA ARG A 474 -7.96 1.31 -31.12
C ARG A 474 -7.07 1.98 -30.10
N ALA A 475 -6.39 1.19 -29.28
CA ALA A 475 -5.51 1.71 -28.26
C ALA A 475 -4.24 2.31 -28.91
N PRO A 476 -3.81 3.52 -28.50
CA PRO A 476 -2.61 4.16 -29.03
C PRO A 476 -1.34 3.62 -28.34
N ILE A 477 -1.13 2.31 -28.42
CA ILE A 477 0.01 1.62 -27.78
C ILE A 477 0.82 0.85 -28.83
N THR A 478 2.02 0.40 -28.46
CA THR A 478 2.98 -0.26 -29.37
C THR A 478 2.44 -1.57 -29.91
N GLN A 479 1.83 -2.39 -29.05
CA GLN A 479 1.21 -3.65 -29.46
C GLN A 479 -0.27 -3.41 -29.81
N PRO A 480 -0.73 -3.80 -31.01
CA PRO A 480 -2.11 -3.56 -31.39
C PRO A 480 -3.11 -4.13 -30.38
N LEU A 481 -3.97 -3.26 -29.88
CA LEU A 481 -5.03 -3.60 -28.95
C LEU A 481 -6.30 -2.87 -29.37
N VAL A 482 -7.38 -3.63 -29.54
CA VAL A 482 -8.70 -3.09 -29.86
C VAL A 482 -9.59 -3.23 -28.63
N ILE A 483 -10.27 -2.15 -28.28
CA ILE A 483 -11.10 -2.03 -27.08
C ILE A 483 -12.56 -1.97 -27.54
N ALA A 484 -13.35 -2.97 -27.16
CA ALA A 484 -14.79 -2.94 -27.35
C ALA A 484 -15.45 -2.53 -26.04
N LEU A 485 -16.22 -1.44 -26.09
CA LEU A 485 -16.94 -0.90 -24.93
C LEU A 485 -18.44 -0.94 -25.22
N TYR A 486 -19.21 -1.55 -24.32
CA TYR A 486 -20.66 -1.61 -24.39
C TYR A 486 -21.28 -0.85 -23.22
N GLU A 487 -22.34 -0.08 -23.51
CA GLU A 487 -23.20 0.54 -22.52
C GLU A 487 -24.65 0.57 -23.01
N ASN A 488 -25.60 0.31 -22.12
CA ASN A 488 -27.03 0.42 -22.43
C ASN A 488 -27.83 1.18 -21.37
N GLN A 489 -29.13 1.33 -21.62
CA GLN A 489 -30.04 2.09 -20.75
C GLN A 489 -30.26 1.46 -19.37
N ASP A 490 -30.04 0.15 -19.24
CA ASP A 490 -30.16 -0.62 -17.99
C ASP A 490 -28.88 -0.59 -17.15
N GLN A 491 -27.93 0.28 -17.51
CA GLN A 491 -26.63 0.43 -16.86
C GLN A 491 -25.80 -0.85 -16.90
N VAL A 492 -25.95 -1.67 -17.95
CA VAL A 492 -25.02 -2.75 -18.25
C VAL A 492 -23.81 -2.13 -18.93
N CYS A 493 -22.64 -2.29 -18.34
CA CYS A 493 -21.40 -1.73 -18.87
C CYS A 493 -20.32 -2.81 -18.96
N LEU A 494 -19.84 -3.05 -20.17
CA LEU A 494 -18.85 -4.09 -20.48
C LEU A 494 -17.66 -3.49 -21.22
N LEU A 495 -16.47 -4.02 -20.96
CA LEU A 495 -15.26 -3.72 -21.70
C LEU A 495 -14.58 -5.05 -22.06
N ALA A 496 -14.26 -5.25 -23.32
CA ALA A 496 -13.54 -6.42 -23.81
C ALA A 496 -12.34 -5.97 -24.64
N LEU A 497 -11.19 -6.61 -24.44
CA LEU A 497 -9.97 -6.33 -25.18
C LEU A 497 -9.72 -7.44 -26.21
N PHE A 498 -9.23 -7.03 -27.38
CA PHE A 498 -8.94 -7.90 -28.50
C PHE A 498 -7.53 -7.61 -29.02
N HIS A 499 -6.76 -8.66 -29.26
CA HIS A 499 -5.38 -8.58 -29.76
C HIS A 499 -5.28 -8.81 -31.28
N GLU A 500 -6.42 -8.87 -31.97
CA GLU A 500 -6.52 -9.13 -33.41
C GLU A 500 -6.30 -7.83 -34.21
N ALA A 501 -5.03 -7.47 -34.41
CA ALA A 501 -4.60 -6.21 -35.06
C ALA A 501 -5.20 -5.98 -36.46
N ASP A 502 -5.40 -7.06 -37.21
CA ASP A 502 -5.67 -7.03 -38.65
C ASP A 502 -7.17 -6.88 -38.99
N LEU A 503 -8.06 -6.99 -38.00
CA LEU A 503 -9.49 -6.78 -38.21
C LEU A 503 -9.84 -5.29 -38.21
N SER A 504 -10.65 -4.89 -39.19
CA SER A 504 -11.29 -3.58 -39.16
C SER A 504 -12.27 -3.49 -37.98
N ALA A 505 -12.47 -2.28 -37.46
CA ALA A 505 -13.38 -2.05 -36.34
C ALA A 505 -14.82 -2.52 -36.65
N ASP A 506 -15.30 -2.29 -37.88
CA ASP A 506 -16.62 -2.75 -38.33
C ASP A 506 -16.73 -4.29 -38.37
N ALA A 507 -15.68 -4.97 -38.85
CA ALA A 507 -15.68 -6.43 -38.91
C ALA A 507 -15.64 -7.06 -37.51
N LEU A 508 -14.86 -6.48 -36.59
CA LEU A 508 -14.86 -6.92 -35.20
C LEU A 508 -16.23 -6.67 -34.54
N LEU A 509 -16.81 -5.49 -34.74
CA LEU A 509 -18.13 -5.14 -34.24
C LEU A 509 -19.20 -6.12 -34.73
N ALA A 510 -19.22 -6.44 -36.02
CA ALA A 510 -20.13 -7.42 -36.59
C ALA A 510 -19.98 -8.80 -35.95
N ARG A 511 -18.73 -9.26 -35.74
CA ARG A 511 -18.45 -10.53 -35.06
C ARG A 511 -18.90 -10.53 -33.59
N ILE A 512 -18.74 -9.42 -32.87
CA ILE A 512 -19.22 -9.27 -31.49
C ILE A 512 -20.74 -9.37 -31.44
N GLN A 513 -21.44 -8.68 -32.35
CA GLN A 513 -22.90 -8.71 -32.43
C GLN A 513 -23.42 -10.09 -32.84
N GLU A 514 -22.74 -10.77 -33.77
CA GLU A 514 -23.07 -12.14 -34.16
C GLU A 514 -22.92 -13.13 -32.99
N ALA A 515 -21.86 -12.99 -32.19
CA ALA A 515 -21.65 -13.82 -31.00
C ALA A 515 -22.63 -13.49 -29.86
N ASN A 516 -23.19 -12.28 -29.84
CA ASN A 516 -24.09 -11.77 -28.79
C ASN A 516 -25.36 -11.16 -29.41
N PRO A 517 -26.22 -11.96 -30.07
CA PRO A 517 -27.36 -11.45 -30.83
C PRO A 517 -28.49 -10.92 -29.94
N GLU A 518 -28.57 -11.40 -28.69
CA GLU A 518 -29.59 -11.02 -27.72
C GLU A 518 -29.04 -9.98 -26.75
N GLU A 519 -29.41 -8.71 -26.94
CA GLU A 519 -28.93 -7.60 -26.09
C GLU A 519 -29.23 -7.83 -24.61
N ALA A 520 -30.42 -8.35 -24.27
CA ALA A 520 -30.81 -8.62 -22.89
C ALA A 520 -29.88 -9.63 -22.18
N ALA A 521 -29.27 -10.56 -22.93
CA ALA A 521 -28.35 -11.55 -22.37
C ALA A 521 -27.03 -10.92 -21.88
N LEU A 522 -26.63 -9.76 -22.41
CA LEU A 522 -25.43 -9.03 -22.01
C LEU A 522 -25.46 -8.57 -20.54
N SER A 523 -26.61 -8.60 -19.89
CA SER A 523 -26.73 -8.35 -18.45
C SER A 523 -26.08 -9.43 -17.56
N GLY A 524 -25.83 -10.63 -18.08
CA GLY A 524 -25.23 -11.73 -17.33
C GLY A 524 -24.32 -12.66 -18.12
N ARG A 525 -24.17 -12.46 -19.44
CA ARG A 525 -23.37 -13.31 -20.30
C ARG A 525 -22.73 -12.52 -21.44
N PHE A 526 -21.46 -12.80 -21.72
CA PHE A 526 -20.74 -12.30 -22.88
C PHE A 526 -20.02 -13.45 -23.59
N ALA A 527 -20.25 -13.60 -24.89
CA ALA A 527 -19.52 -14.54 -25.74
C ALA A 527 -18.45 -13.80 -26.55
N ARG A 528 -17.18 -14.20 -26.38
CA ARG A 528 -16.11 -13.72 -27.24
C ARG A 528 -16.25 -14.38 -28.63
N PRO A 529 -16.17 -13.62 -29.73
CA PRO A 529 -16.26 -14.18 -31.08
C PRO A 529 -15.32 -15.37 -31.32
N GLY A 530 -15.89 -16.54 -31.61
CA GLY A 530 -15.13 -17.78 -31.86
C GLY A 530 -14.34 -18.31 -30.64
N GLY A 531 -14.64 -17.82 -29.44
CA GLY A 531 -13.84 -18.09 -28.25
C GLY A 531 -14.69 -18.47 -27.03
N THR A 532 -14.28 -17.96 -25.88
CA THR A 532 -14.86 -18.31 -24.58
C THR A 532 -16.18 -17.57 -24.34
N THR A 533 -17.08 -18.22 -23.60
CA THR A 533 -18.27 -17.58 -23.02
C THR A 533 -18.00 -17.32 -21.55
N LEU A 534 -18.26 -16.08 -21.13
CA LEU A 534 -18.20 -15.65 -19.73
C LEU A 534 -19.62 -15.40 -19.21
N GLU A 535 -19.92 -15.90 -18.02
CA GLU A 535 -21.10 -15.46 -17.28
C GLU A 535 -20.71 -14.66 -16.03
N TYR A 536 -21.59 -13.74 -15.64
CA TYR A 536 -21.40 -12.84 -14.52
C TYR A 536 -22.74 -12.44 -13.90
N ASP A 537 -22.65 -11.85 -12.71
CA ASP A 537 -23.78 -11.37 -11.92
C ASP A 537 -23.46 -9.95 -11.47
N LEU A 538 -24.00 -8.98 -12.21
CA LEU A 538 -23.76 -7.55 -11.96
C LEU A 538 -24.36 -7.06 -10.62
N ASP A 539 -25.23 -7.87 -10.00
CA ASP A 539 -25.85 -7.62 -8.70
C ASP A 539 -25.23 -8.44 -7.57
N ALA A 540 -24.06 -9.05 -7.83
CA ALA A 540 -23.33 -9.84 -6.84
C ALA A 540 -23.12 -9.06 -5.54
N LYS A 541 -23.52 -9.68 -4.43
CA LYS A 541 -23.40 -9.09 -3.09
C LYS A 541 -21.93 -8.90 -2.72
N ALA A 542 -21.66 -7.94 -1.82
CA ALA A 542 -20.33 -7.76 -1.23
C ALA A 542 -19.79 -9.10 -0.66
N GLY A 543 -18.52 -9.41 -0.96
CA GLY A 543 -17.89 -10.69 -0.63
C GLY A 543 -18.02 -11.76 -1.71
N CYS A 544 -18.88 -11.53 -2.71
CA CYS A 544 -19.05 -12.41 -3.87
C CYS A 544 -18.43 -11.75 -5.11
N TRP A 545 -17.58 -12.50 -5.82
CA TRP A 545 -17.02 -12.08 -7.10
C TRP A 545 -18.13 -11.97 -8.16
N VAL A 546 -18.09 -10.90 -8.96
CA VAL A 546 -19.06 -10.65 -10.05
C VAL A 546 -19.00 -11.74 -11.12
N MET A 547 -17.82 -12.27 -11.45
CA MET A 547 -17.69 -13.33 -12.45
C MET A 547 -18.22 -14.67 -11.92
N LYS A 548 -18.91 -15.44 -12.76
CA LYS A 548 -19.53 -16.73 -12.38
C LYS A 548 -18.82 -17.93 -12.95
N GLU A 549 -18.57 -17.93 -14.25
CA GLU A 549 -18.04 -19.09 -14.97
C GLU A 549 -17.41 -18.70 -16.31
N GLU A 550 -16.54 -19.57 -16.79
CA GLU A 550 -16.00 -19.58 -18.15
C GLU A 550 -16.33 -20.91 -18.81
N ASN A 551 -17.01 -20.88 -19.96
CA ASN A 551 -17.43 -22.08 -20.70
C ASN A 551 -18.16 -23.12 -19.84
N GLY A 552 -19.02 -22.67 -18.91
CA GLY A 552 -19.73 -23.55 -17.98
C GLY A 552 -18.89 -24.09 -16.82
N THR A 553 -17.60 -23.72 -16.73
CA THR A 553 -16.75 -24.05 -15.58
C THR A 553 -16.89 -22.96 -14.52
N PRO A 554 -17.45 -23.28 -13.34
CA PRO A 554 -17.70 -22.28 -12.30
C PRO A 554 -16.41 -21.79 -11.65
N PHE A 555 -16.37 -20.50 -11.37
CA PHE A 555 -15.33 -19.88 -10.56
C PHE A 555 -15.61 -20.02 -9.06
N ASP A 556 -14.55 -20.02 -8.24
CA ASP A 556 -14.71 -19.72 -6.82
C ASP A 556 -14.97 -18.22 -6.64
N ARG A 557 -16.22 -17.92 -6.28
CA ARG A 557 -16.71 -16.54 -6.10
C ARG A 557 -16.57 -16.03 -4.67
N ASN A 558 -16.16 -16.86 -3.72
CA ASN A 558 -16.10 -16.46 -2.32
C ASN A 558 -14.76 -15.78 -2.01
N CYS A 559 -14.71 -14.45 -2.15
CA CYS A 559 -13.49 -13.68 -1.97
C CYS A 559 -12.88 -13.81 -0.56
N ASP A 560 -13.66 -14.21 0.45
CA ASP A 560 -13.18 -14.40 1.83
C ASP A 560 -12.33 -15.67 2.00
N ARG A 561 -12.33 -16.57 1.02
CA ARG A 561 -11.63 -17.86 1.06
C ARG A 561 -10.52 -17.98 0.03
N TRP A 562 -10.31 -16.96 -0.78
CA TRP A 562 -9.23 -16.95 -1.75
C TRP A 562 -7.87 -17.01 -1.06
N GLU A 563 -6.97 -17.72 -1.70
CA GLU A 563 -5.53 -17.67 -1.45
C GLU A 563 -4.98 -16.24 -1.53
N GLN A 564 -3.83 -16.00 -0.92
CA GLN A 564 -3.21 -14.66 -0.88
C GLN A 564 -2.95 -14.14 -2.30
N ILE A 565 -2.38 -14.97 -3.18
CA ILE A 565 -2.19 -14.65 -4.60
C ILE A 565 -2.67 -15.82 -5.45
N GLY A 566 -3.75 -15.62 -6.19
CA GLY A 566 -4.30 -16.61 -7.11
C GLY A 566 -4.32 -16.18 -8.55
N GLY A 567 -4.55 -17.14 -9.45
CA GLY A 567 -4.57 -16.93 -10.90
C GLY A 567 -3.30 -17.42 -11.58
N THR A 568 -2.92 -16.78 -12.68
CA THR A 568 -1.81 -17.18 -13.54
C THR A 568 -0.95 -15.96 -13.85
N ALA A 569 0.33 -16.00 -13.49
CA ALA A 569 1.34 -15.02 -13.86
C ALA A 569 2.70 -15.71 -14.02
N PRO A 570 3.68 -15.09 -14.70
CA PRO A 570 5.01 -15.68 -14.84
C PRO A 570 5.68 -15.93 -13.49
N HIS A 571 6.33 -17.08 -13.37
CA HIS A 571 7.13 -17.42 -12.19
C HIS A 571 8.43 -16.62 -12.19
N LEU A 572 8.53 -15.63 -11.30
CA LEU A 572 9.70 -14.77 -11.20
C LEU A 572 10.72 -15.33 -10.21
N SER A 573 12.00 -15.29 -10.56
CA SER A 573 13.08 -15.61 -9.62
C SER A 573 13.27 -14.47 -8.62
N PHE A 574 13.36 -14.81 -7.33
CA PHE A 574 13.63 -13.87 -6.24
C PHE A 574 15.10 -13.89 -5.76
N ARG A 575 15.98 -14.58 -6.50
CA ARG A 575 17.43 -14.58 -6.25
C ARG A 575 18.05 -13.21 -6.61
N ARG A 576 19.07 -12.80 -5.87
CA ARG A 576 19.70 -11.47 -5.96
C ARG A 576 21.15 -11.52 -6.40
#